data_AF-A0A2U1QPP4-F1
#
_entry.id   AF-A0A2U1QPP4-F1
#
_cell.length_a   1.000
_cell.length_b   1.000
_cell.length_c   1.000
_cell.angle_alpha   90.00
_cell.angle_beta   90.00
_cell.angle_gamma   90.00
#
_symmetry.space_group_name_H-M   'P 1'
#
loop_
_entity.id
_entity.type
_entity.pdbx_description
1 polymer ?
#
loop_
_entity_poly.entity_id
_entity_poly.type
_entity_poly.pdbx_seq_one_letter_code
_entity_poly.pdbx_strand_id
1 'polypeptide(L)'
;MARFNNQKAHYDSLISLFKYLITLSIAILTLIAGVITWLTWSNGKEMREDLNKEKVEIKKELQDLKNEVKENENKVIKNLNKLTERVNGDIDETRKDALNEISNIKDAASVLAEQEARRKINDVFENKNFDDFVVKIAQERIEPRVRTIVDETMASLSKVETQNAIDNLTSNDISKEELGWSYFSTNIAIKLNNTQQNQLVRAYESKNTKVNPKSYFAIILQRTKSDIATKFFKEVLSTETYSKQNTNVAISYFIAHNIEHEFLEQYIIKQMEESNSPQDIYYMFVFSSTWLSENYTAYLLNNRNLVRKIYNNLDKD
;
A
#
# COMPACT_ATOMS: atom_id res chain seq x y z
N MET A 1 37.82 88.01 54.12
CA MET A 1 36.51 87.79 53.46
C MET A 1 36.57 87.75 51.92
N ALA A 2 37.52 88.41 51.23
CA ALA A 2 37.59 88.40 49.76
C ALA A 2 37.87 87.03 49.09
N ARG A 3 38.52 86.08 49.79
CA ARG A 3 38.81 84.73 49.24
C ARG A 3 37.60 83.77 49.24
N PHE A 4 36.62 83.95 50.13
CA PHE A 4 35.42 83.11 50.18
C PHE A 4 34.39 83.47 49.10
N ASN A 5 34.28 84.75 48.72
CA ASN A 5 33.38 85.18 47.64
C ASN A 5 33.83 84.68 46.25
N ASN A 6 35.15 84.52 46.04
CA ASN A 6 35.68 84.08 44.75
C ASN A 6 35.48 82.57 44.52
N GLN A 7 35.49 81.77 45.59
CA GLN A 7 35.19 80.33 45.49
C GLN A 7 33.71 80.08 45.19
N LYS A 8 32.79 80.85 45.79
CA LYS A 8 31.35 80.70 45.53
C LYS A 8 31.00 81.00 44.06
N ALA A 9 31.55 82.07 43.50
CA ALA A 9 31.38 82.39 42.08
C ALA A 9 31.95 81.32 41.14
N HIS A 10 33.09 80.70 41.52
CA HIS A 10 33.67 79.61 40.74
C HIS A 10 32.81 78.34 40.78
N TYR A 11 32.22 78.00 41.93
CA TYR A 11 31.30 76.88 42.07
C TYR A 11 29.97 77.11 41.32
N ASP A 12 29.42 78.33 41.36
CA ASP A 12 28.20 78.67 40.62
C ASP A 12 28.43 78.60 39.09
N SER A 13 29.62 79.00 38.62
CA SER A 13 30.03 78.85 37.22
C SER A 13 30.16 77.38 36.79
N LEU A 14 30.76 76.54 37.64
CA LEU A 14 30.86 75.08 37.40
C LEU A 14 29.49 74.41 37.36
N ILE A 15 28.58 74.77 38.26
CA ILE A 15 27.21 74.24 38.29
C ILE A 15 26.44 74.68 37.03
N SER A 16 26.60 75.94 36.60
CA SER A 16 25.98 76.44 35.37
C SER A 16 26.50 75.71 34.12
N LEU A 17 27.81 75.48 34.04
CA LEU A 17 28.44 74.73 32.96
C LEU A 17 27.96 73.27 32.94
N PHE A 18 27.80 72.64 34.11
CA PHE A 18 27.26 71.28 34.22
C PHE A 18 25.79 71.20 33.76
N LYS A 19 24.96 72.19 34.13
CA LYS A 19 23.57 72.29 33.65
C LYS A 19 23.48 72.50 32.14
N TYR A 20 24.40 73.27 31.56
CA TYR A 20 24.46 73.46 30.12
C TYR A 20 24.86 72.17 29.39
N LEU A 21 25.87 71.45 29.90
CA LEU A 21 26.28 70.15 29.35
C LEU A 21 25.15 69.12 29.41
N ILE A 22 24.40 69.05 30.52
CA ILE A 22 23.24 68.16 30.63
C ILE A 22 22.17 68.56 29.60
N THR A 23 21.81 69.84 29.52
CA THR A 23 20.80 70.31 28.55
C THR A 23 21.22 70.03 27.11
N LEU A 24 22.50 70.23 26.79
CA LEU A 24 23.06 69.93 25.47
C LEU A 24 23.01 68.43 25.16
N SER A 25 23.34 67.57 26.14
CA SER A 25 23.26 66.11 25.96
C SER A 25 21.82 65.65 25.72
N ILE A 26 20.85 66.22 26.43
CA ILE A 26 19.42 65.93 26.24
C ILE A 26 18.95 66.39 24.85
N ALA A 27 19.39 67.56 24.39
CA ALA A 27 19.07 68.06 23.05
C ALA A 27 19.62 67.13 21.96
N ILE A 28 20.86 66.66 22.10
CA ILE A 28 21.48 65.71 21.15
C ILE A 28 20.75 64.36 21.15
N LEU A 29 20.42 63.82 22.33
CA LEU A 29 19.67 62.57 22.44
C LEU A 29 18.27 62.67 21.79
N THR A 30 17.60 63.81 21.97
CA THR A 30 16.29 64.07 21.35
C THR A 30 16.40 64.13 19.83
N LEU A 31 17.47 64.71 19.30
CA LEU A 31 17.72 64.80 17.87
C LEU A 31 18.00 63.42 17.26
N ILE A 32 18.80 62.59 17.94
CA ILE A 32 19.07 61.20 17.53
C ILE A 32 17.77 60.38 17.51
N ALA A 33 16.93 60.50 18.54
CA ALA A 33 15.64 59.82 18.59
C ALA A 33 14.70 60.26 17.44
N GLY A 34 14.71 61.55 17.09
CA GLY A 34 13.97 62.08 15.94
C GLY A 34 14.44 61.49 14.61
N VAL A 35 15.75 61.39 14.39
CA VAL A 35 16.34 60.81 13.17
C VAL A 35 16.03 59.31 13.06
N ILE A 36 16.13 58.57 14.17
CA ILE A 36 15.77 57.13 14.19
C ILE A 36 14.31 56.96 13.81
N THR A 37 13.40 57.72 14.44
CA THR A 37 11.95 57.64 14.18
C THR A 37 11.65 57.95 12.71
N TRP A 38 12.27 58.99 12.15
CA TRP A 38 12.13 59.37 10.74
C TRP A 38 12.63 58.28 9.78
N LEU A 39 13.79 57.68 10.04
CA LEU A 39 14.33 56.59 9.22
C LEU A 39 13.42 55.35 9.25
N THR A 40 12.91 54.94 10.41
CA THR A 40 11.94 53.82 10.49
C THR A 40 10.65 54.10 9.75
N TRP A 41 10.17 55.35 9.77
CA TRP A 41 8.93 55.71 9.08
C TRP A 41 9.12 55.79 7.56
N SER A 42 10.24 56.35 7.10
CA SER A 42 10.60 56.43 5.67
C SER A 42 10.78 55.03 5.07
N ASN A 43 11.61 54.18 5.68
CA ASN A 43 11.88 52.83 5.17
C ASN A 43 10.67 51.90 5.30
N GLY A 44 9.81 52.13 6.30
CA GLY A 44 8.58 51.35 6.48
C GLY A 44 7.53 51.58 5.38
N LYS A 45 7.57 52.72 4.68
CA LYS A 45 6.67 52.99 3.55
C LYS A 45 7.08 52.20 2.31
N GLU A 46 8.37 52.18 1.98
CA GLU A 46 8.91 51.41 0.86
C GLU A 46 8.72 49.90 1.07
N MET A 47 9.02 49.38 2.26
CA MET A 47 8.75 47.96 2.58
C MET A 47 7.27 47.59 2.46
N ARG A 48 6.34 48.49 2.81
CA ARG A 48 4.89 48.22 2.66
C ARG A 48 4.44 48.24 1.21
N GLU A 49 5.02 49.10 0.38
CA GLU A 49 4.73 49.12 -1.06
C GLU A 49 5.29 47.89 -1.76
N ASP A 50 6.51 47.45 -1.41
CA ASP A 50 7.12 46.23 -1.95
C ASP A 50 6.37 44.97 -1.50
N LEU A 51 6.00 44.86 -0.23
CA LEU A 51 5.19 43.74 0.26
C LEU A 51 3.80 43.70 -0.39
N ASN A 52 3.20 44.85 -0.69
CA ASN A 52 1.92 44.90 -1.39
C ASN A 52 2.05 44.51 -2.86
N LYS A 53 3.14 44.90 -3.53
CA LYS A 53 3.44 44.45 -4.90
C LYS A 53 3.67 42.94 -4.94
N GLU A 54 4.50 42.42 -4.05
CA GLU A 54 4.79 40.98 -3.94
C GLU A 54 3.52 40.18 -3.63
N LYS A 55 2.65 40.68 -2.74
CA LYS A 55 1.35 40.04 -2.46
C LYS A 55 0.40 40.04 -3.65
N VAL A 56 0.40 41.11 -4.46
CA VAL A 56 -0.39 41.17 -5.70
C VAL A 56 0.16 40.20 -6.73
N GLU A 57 1.48 40.10 -6.85
CA GLU A 57 2.18 39.17 -7.74
C GLU A 57 1.92 37.72 -7.37
N ILE A 58 2.11 37.34 -6.09
CA ILE A 58 1.80 36.00 -5.58
C ILE A 58 0.32 35.66 -5.78
N LYS A 59 -0.60 36.61 -5.58
CA LYS A 59 -2.03 36.38 -5.80
C LYS A 59 -2.33 36.13 -7.29
N LYS A 60 -1.64 36.82 -8.18
CA LYS A 60 -1.75 36.63 -9.63
C LYS A 60 -1.20 35.26 -10.03
N GLU A 61 -0.02 34.88 -9.55
CA GLU A 61 0.57 33.55 -9.78
C GLU A 61 -0.33 32.42 -9.27
N LEU A 62 -0.90 32.56 -8.06
CA LEU A 62 -1.85 31.58 -7.54
C LEU A 62 -3.12 31.47 -8.40
N GLN A 63 -3.56 32.58 -8.97
CA GLN A 63 -4.74 32.60 -9.82
C GLN A 63 -4.45 31.97 -11.19
N ASP A 64 -3.28 32.23 -11.75
CA ASP A 64 -2.80 31.61 -12.99
C ASP A 64 -2.60 30.10 -12.81
N LEU A 65 -1.98 29.68 -11.71
CA LEU A 65 -1.78 28.26 -11.36
C LEU A 65 -3.12 27.55 -11.11
N LYS A 66 -4.10 28.22 -10.49
CA LYS A 66 -5.46 27.68 -10.35
C LYS A 66 -6.16 27.51 -11.69
N ASN A 67 -5.92 28.40 -12.66
CA ASN A 67 -6.46 28.28 -14.00
C ASN A 67 -5.78 27.14 -14.77
N GLU A 68 -4.46 26.99 -14.65
CA GLU A 68 -3.69 25.91 -15.26
C GLU A 68 -4.10 24.53 -14.70
N VAL A 69 -4.29 24.42 -13.38
CA VAL A 69 -4.79 23.19 -12.73
C VAL A 69 -6.17 22.83 -13.27
N LYS A 70 -7.09 23.80 -13.40
CA LYS A 70 -8.41 23.56 -14.00
C LYS A 70 -8.33 23.13 -15.46
N GLU A 71 -7.43 23.72 -16.23
CA GLU A 71 -7.22 23.32 -17.63
C GLU A 71 -6.69 21.89 -17.73
N ASN A 72 -5.74 21.53 -16.86
CA ASN A 72 -5.19 20.18 -16.77
C ASN A 72 -6.23 19.17 -16.29
N GLU A 73 -7.06 19.50 -15.31
CA GLU A 73 -8.18 18.67 -14.86
C GLU A 73 -9.16 18.40 -16.02
N ASN A 74 -9.53 19.42 -16.80
CA ASN A 74 -10.38 19.25 -17.97
C ASN A 74 -9.72 18.39 -19.06
N LYS A 75 -8.40 18.54 -19.28
CA LYS A 75 -7.65 17.67 -20.21
C LYS A 75 -7.65 16.22 -19.76
N VAL A 76 -7.45 15.97 -18.46
CA VAL A 76 -7.49 14.63 -17.87
C VAL A 76 -8.88 14.01 -18.00
N ILE A 77 -9.94 14.73 -17.66
CA ILE A 77 -11.33 14.27 -17.83
C ILE A 77 -11.62 13.94 -19.30
N LYS A 78 -11.20 14.81 -20.22
CA LYS A 78 -11.37 14.55 -21.67
C LYS A 78 -10.61 13.31 -22.14
N ASN A 79 -9.40 13.09 -21.64
CA ASN A 79 -8.60 11.90 -21.97
C ASN A 79 -9.21 10.63 -21.36
N LEU A 80 -9.75 10.71 -20.13
CA LEU A 80 -10.47 9.61 -19.49
C LEU A 80 -11.73 9.25 -20.29
N ASN A 81 -12.53 10.22 -20.71
CA ASN A 81 -13.71 9.94 -21.53
C ASN A 81 -13.35 9.29 -22.87
N LYS A 82 -12.29 9.75 -23.53
CA LYS A 82 -11.77 9.11 -24.75
C LYS A 82 -11.27 7.68 -24.50
N LEU A 83 -10.63 7.44 -23.36
CA LEU A 83 -10.18 6.10 -22.98
C LEU A 83 -11.37 5.18 -22.70
N THR A 84 -12.37 5.65 -21.97
CA THR A 84 -13.62 4.93 -21.73
C THR A 84 -14.34 4.60 -23.03
N GLU A 85 -14.42 5.54 -23.98
CA GLU A 85 -14.99 5.29 -25.31
C GLU A 85 -14.20 4.24 -26.09
N ARG A 86 -12.86 4.28 -26.07
CA ARG A 86 -12.01 3.26 -26.71
C ARG A 86 -12.20 1.89 -26.07
N VAL A 87 -12.14 1.82 -24.75
CA VAL A 87 -12.30 0.55 -24.01
C VAL A 87 -13.68 -0.04 -24.26
N ASN A 88 -14.74 0.77 -24.26
CA ASN A 88 -16.09 0.29 -24.60
C ASN A 88 -16.16 -0.18 -26.06
N GLY A 89 -15.50 0.53 -26.99
CA GLY A 89 -15.37 0.10 -28.38
C GLY A 89 -14.66 -1.24 -28.53
N ASP A 90 -13.51 -1.41 -27.86
CA ASP A 90 -12.73 -2.64 -27.87
C ASP A 90 -13.52 -3.80 -27.23
N ILE A 91 -14.29 -3.53 -26.16
CA ILE A 91 -15.18 -4.52 -25.52
C ILE A 91 -16.30 -4.92 -26.49
N ASP A 92 -16.94 -3.98 -27.16
CA ASP A 92 -18.02 -4.26 -28.12
C ASP A 92 -17.49 -5.02 -29.34
N GLU A 93 -16.29 -4.69 -29.83
CA GLU A 93 -15.61 -5.41 -30.90
C GLU A 93 -15.25 -6.83 -30.46
N THR A 94 -14.64 -6.99 -29.28
CA THR A 94 -14.32 -8.31 -28.71
C THR A 94 -15.59 -9.15 -28.52
N ARG A 95 -16.70 -8.53 -28.08
CA ARG A 95 -17.99 -9.21 -27.91
C ARG A 95 -18.56 -9.66 -29.25
N LYS A 96 -18.45 -8.81 -30.28
CA LYS A 96 -18.88 -9.12 -31.64
C LYS A 96 -18.05 -10.25 -32.25
N ASP A 97 -16.73 -10.23 -32.05
CA ASP A 97 -15.83 -11.28 -32.51
C ASP A 97 -16.10 -12.60 -31.81
N ALA A 98 -16.30 -12.58 -30.48
CA ALA A 98 -16.69 -13.76 -29.72
C ALA A 98 -18.05 -14.33 -30.18
N LEU A 99 -19.04 -13.47 -30.47
CA LEU A 99 -20.33 -13.91 -31.00
C LEU A 99 -20.21 -14.49 -32.41
N ASN A 100 -19.37 -13.90 -33.26
CA ASN A 100 -19.08 -14.43 -34.59
C ASN A 100 -18.35 -15.78 -34.52
N GLU A 101 -17.36 -15.93 -33.64
CA GLU A 101 -16.68 -17.20 -33.39
C GLU A 101 -17.64 -18.25 -32.85
N ILE A 102 -18.50 -17.91 -31.88
CA ILE A 102 -19.54 -18.82 -31.38
C ILE A 102 -20.49 -19.23 -32.51
N SER A 103 -20.88 -18.31 -33.39
CA SER A 103 -21.72 -18.62 -34.55
C SER A 103 -20.99 -19.54 -35.52
N ASN A 104 -19.73 -19.25 -35.86
CA ASN A 104 -18.92 -20.08 -36.74
C ASN A 104 -18.68 -21.48 -36.15
N ILE A 105 -18.47 -21.58 -34.83
CA ILE A 105 -18.35 -22.85 -34.11
C ILE A 105 -19.68 -23.60 -34.16
N LYS A 106 -20.81 -22.92 -33.96
CA LYS A 106 -22.14 -23.53 -34.05
C LYS A 106 -22.42 -24.07 -35.45
N ASP A 107 -22.09 -23.30 -36.49
CA ASP A 107 -22.28 -23.71 -37.88
C ASP A 107 -21.33 -24.84 -38.27
N ALA A 108 -20.05 -24.77 -37.89
CA ALA A 108 -19.08 -25.84 -38.09
C ALA A 108 -19.46 -27.12 -37.33
N ALA A 109 -19.93 -26.99 -36.08
CA ALA A 109 -20.43 -28.10 -35.28
C ALA A 109 -21.70 -28.71 -35.88
N SER A 110 -22.59 -27.88 -36.46
CA SER A 110 -23.78 -28.36 -37.16
C SER A 110 -23.43 -29.12 -38.43
N VAL A 111 -22.50 -28.60 -39.25
CA VAL A 111 -22.02 -29.29 -40.47
C VAL A 111 -21.28 -30.58 -40.12
N LEU A 112 -20.43 -30.57 -39.08
CA LEU A 112 -19.76 -31.78 -38.59
C LEU A 112 -20.76 -32.79 -38.03
N ALA A 113 -21.75 -32.34 -37.24
CA ALA A 113 -22.79 -33.22 -36.72
C ALA A 113 -23.63 -33.81 -37.86
N GLU A 114 -23.94 -33.04 -38.90
CA GLU A 114 -24.70 -33.53 -40.06
C GLU A 114 -23.87 -34.50 -40.92
N GLN A 115 -22.59 -34.21 -41.16
CA GLN A 115 -21.68 -35.12 -41.85
C GLN A 115 -21.43 -36.41 -41.07
N GLU A 116 -21.21 -36.31 -39.76
CA GLU A 116 -20.99 -37.47 -38.89
C GLU A 116 -22.29 -38.26 -38.71
N ALA A 117 -23.47 -37.62 -38.64
CA ALA A 117 -24.75 -38.30 -38.64
C ALA A 117 -25.02 -39.04 -39.95
N ARG A 118 -24.72 -38.42 -41.12
CA ARG A 118 -24.83 -39.09 -42.43
C ARG A 118 -23.85 -40.26 -42.56
N ARG A 119 -22.60 -40.08 -42.13
CA ARG A 119 -21.58 -41.14 -42.11
C ARG A 119 -22.00 -42.28 -41.18
N LYS A 120 -22.53 -41.95 -40.00
CA LYS A 120 -23.03 -42.93 -39.01
C LYS A 120 -24.29 -43.65 -39.47
N ILE A 121 -25.25 -42.98 -40.10
CA ILE A 121 -26.42 -43.65 -40.69
C ILE A 121 -25.95 -44.72 -41.68
N ASN A 122 -24.98 -44.39 -42.55
CA ASN A 122 -24.39 -45.36 -43.47
C ASN A 122 -23.63 -46.50 -42.76
N ASP A 123 -22.75 -46.19 -41.80
CA ASP A 123 -21.99 -47.20 -41.04
C ASP A 123 -22.89 -48.14 -40.20
N VAL A 124 -24.11 -47.71 -39.88
CA VAL A 124 -25.02 -48.40 -38.93
C VAL A 124 -26.09 -49.20 -39.62
N PHE A 125 -26.46 -48.78 -40.83
CA PHE A 125 -27.07 -49.71 -41.78
C PHE A 125 -26.11 -50.87 -42.12
N GLU A 126 -24.79 -50.68 -42.01
CA GLU A 126 -23.80 -51.74 -42.21
C GLU A 126 -23.49 -52.57 -40.94
N ASN A 127 -23.54 -51.99 -39.73
CA ASN A 127 -23.25 -52.70 -38.48
C ASN A 127 -24.37 -52.55 -37.43
N LYS A 128 -25.04 -53.69 -37.15
CA LYS A 128 -26.29 -53.84 -36.38
C LYS A 128 -26.27 -53.49 -34.88
N ASN A 129 -25.36 -52.65 -34.38
CA ASN A 129 -25.35 -52.24 -32.96
C ASN A 129 -24.99 -50.75 -32.82
N PHE A 130 -25.95 -49.89 -33.18
CA PHE A 130 -25.81 -48.43 -33.16
C PHE A 130 -25.49 -47.87 -31.78
N ASP A 131 -26.12 -48.42 -30.74
CA ASP A 131 -26.13 -47.83 -29.40
C ASP A 131 -24.75 -47.91 -28.74
N ASP A 132 -24.06 -49.05 -28.87
CA ASP A 132 -22.70 -49.24 -28.31
C ASP A 132 -21.66 -48.35 -29.01
N PHE A 133 -21.79 -48.13 -30.32
CA PHE A 133 -20.85 -47.32 -31.07
C PHE A 133 -21.01 -45.82 -30.77
N VAL A 134 -22.25 -45.36 -30.57
CA VAL A 134 -22.53 -43.96 -30.19
C VAL A 134 -22.01 -43.66 -28.79
N VAL A 135 -22.23 -44.55 -27.82
CA VAL A 135 -21.74 -44.40 -26.44
C VAL A 135 -20.21 -44.36 -26.40
N LYS A 136 -19.55 -45.27 -27.12
CA LYS A 136 -18.08 -45.36 -27.15
C LYS A 136 -17.41 -44.12 -27.75
N ILE A 137 -17.95 -43.57 -28.85
CA ILE A 137 -17.40 -42.35 -29.45
C ILE A 137 -17.66 -41.11 -28.58
N ALA A 138 -18.81 -41.02 -27.91
CA ALA A 138 -19.10 -39.93 -26.99
C ALA A 138 -18.10 -39.91 -25.81
N GLN A 139 -17.79 -41.08 -25.26
CA GLN A 139 -16.77 -41.22 -24.20
C GLN A 139 -15.36 -40.93 -24.71
N GLU A 140 -14.94 -41.47 -25.85
CA GLU A 140 -13.54 -41.35 -26.29
C GLU A 140 -13.18 -39.96 -26.85
N ARG A 141 -14.14 -39.21 -27.43
CA ARG A 141 -13.84 -37.95 -28.15
C ARG A 141 -14.50 -36.70 -27.58
N ILE A 142 -15.72 -36.81 -27.04
CA ILE A 142 -16.46 -35.64 -26.55
C ILE A 142 -16.09 -35.38 -25.09
N GLU A 143 -15.99 -36.42 -24.26
CA GLU A 143 -15.68 -36.26 -22.83
C GLU A 143 -14.39 -35.48 -22.55
N PRO A 144 -13.23 -35.75 -23.20
CA PRO A 144 -12.01 -34.99 -22.95
C PRO A 144 -12.14 -33.52 -23.36
N ARG A 145 -12.81 -33.24 -24.49
CA ARG A 145 -13.00 -31.87 -25.01
C ARG A 145 -13.96 -31.06 -24.16
N VAL A 146 -15.05 -31.69 -23.71
CA VAL A 146 -15.99 -31.05 -22.76
C VAL A 146 -15.27 -30.75 -21.45
N ARG A 147 -14.44 -31.68 -20.94
CA ARG A 147 -13.61 -31.41 -19.76
C ARG A 147 -12.68 -30.23 -19.97
N THR A 148 -11.94 -30.17 -21.09
CA THR A 148 -11.06 -29.02 -21.39
C THR A 148 -11.82 -27.69 -21.42
N ILE A 149 -12.96 -27.63 -22.11
CA ILE A 149 -13.77 -26.41 -22.21
C ILE A 149 -14.33 -26.02 -20.84
N VAL A 150 -14.80 -26.98 -20.06
CA VAL A 150 -15.27 -26.75 -18.69
C VAL A 150 -14.13 -26.24 -17.81
N ASP A 151 -12.95 -26.85 -17.87
CA ASP A 151 -11.79 -26.45 -17.09
C ASP A 151 -11.32 -25.03 -17.46
N GLU A 152 -11.27 -24.70 -18.76
CA GLU A 152 -10.91 -23.35 -19.25
C GLU A 152 -11.95 -22.30 -18.83
N THR A 153 -13.24 -22.63 -18.91
CA THR A 153 -14.32 -21.73 -18.51
C THR A 153 -14.36 -21.52 -17.00
N MET A 154 -14.15 -22.59 -16.21
CA MET A 154 -14.06 -22.50 -14.75
C MET A 154 -12.83 -21.68 -14.33
N ALA A 155 -11.70 -21.81 -15.03
CA ALA A 155 -10.51 -21.01 -14.78
C ALA A 155 -10.72 -19.52 -15.12
N SER A 156 -11.45 -19.19 -16.18
CA SER A 156 -11.75 -17.80 -16.55
C SER A 156 -12.74 -17.15 -15.57
N LEU A 157 -13.81 -17.87 -15.19
CA LEU A 157 -14.76 -17.42 -14.18
C LEU A 157 -14.09 -17.20 -12.82
N SER A 158 -13.23 -18.12 -12.39
CA SER A 158 -12.46 -17.98 -11.15
C SER A 158 -11.60 -16.71 -11.13
N LYS A 159 -10.98 -16.33 -12.27
CA LYS A 159 -10.23 -15.07 -12.38
C LYS A 159 -11.11 -13.84 -12.20
N VAL A 160 -12.28 -13.82 -12.84
CA VAL A 160 -13.25 -12.71 -12.74
C VAL A 160 -13.78 -12.58 -11.32
N GLU A 161 -14.16 -13.70 -10.70
CA GLU A 161 -14.65 -13.69 -9.31
C GLU A 161 -13.57 -13.27 -8.32
N THR A 162 -12.32 -13.71 -8.51
CA THR A 162 -11.18 -13.26 -7.70
C THR A 162 -11.00 -11.74 -7.81
N GLN A 163 -11.08 -11.18 -9.02
CA GLN A 163 -10.96 -9.73 -9.19
C GLN A 163 -12.13 -8.98 -8.54
N ASN A 164 -13.36 -9.45 -8.74
CA ASN A 164 -14.54 -8.86 -8.11
C ASN A 164 -14.44 -8.89 -6.58
N ALA A 165 -13.90 -9.97 -6.00
CA ALA A 165 -13.66 -10.07 -4.57
C ALA A 165 -12.62 -9.04 -4.08
N ILE A 166 -11.54 -8.81 -4.84
CA ILE A 166 -10.55 -7.77 -4.52
C ILE A 166 -11.17 -6.37 -4.59
N ASP A 167 -11.94 -6.09 -5.64
CA ASP A 167 -12.59 -4.80 -5.83
C ASP A 167 -13.60 -4.53 -4.70
N ASN A 168 -14.33 -5.57 -4.28
CA ASN A 168 -15.22 -5.55 -3.13
C ASN A 168 -14.50 -5.19 -1.82
N LEU A 169 -13.29 -5.73 -1.58
CA LEU A 169 -12.47 -5.39 -0.41
C LEU A 169 -12.01 -3.92 -0.40
N THR A 170 -11.86 -3.32 -1.59
CA THR A 170 -11.54 -1.89 -1.71
C THR A 170 -12.75 -0.97 -1.62
N SER A 171 -13.96 -1.53 -1.59
CA SER A 171 -15.19 -0.75 -1.54
C SER A 171 -15.37 -0.05 -0.19
N ASN A 172 -16.02 1.12 -0.17
CA ASN A 172 -16.45 1.78 1.06
C ASN A 172 -17.73 1.18 1.66
N ASP A 173 -18.39 0.28 0.93
CA ASP A 173 -19.58 -0.44 1.38
C ASP A 173 -19.19 -1.68 2.19
N ILE A 174 -19.55 -1.72 3.48
CA ILE A 174 -19.24 -2.82 4.41
C ILE A 174 -19.81 -4.14 3.89
N SER A 175 -20.98 -4.14 3.27
CA SER A 175 -21.62 -5.37 2.77
C SER A 175 -20.81 -5.96 1.62
N LYS A 176 -20.26 -5.11 0.75
CA LYS A 176 -19.36 -5.55 -0.32
C LYS A 176 -18.04 -6.06 0.24
N GLU A 177 -17.51 -5.39 1.24
CA GLU A 177 -16.31 -5.83 1.94
C GLU A 177 -16.49 -7.25 2.52
N GLU A 178 -17.61 -7.50 3.21
CA GLU A 178 -17.98 -8.83 3.73
C GLU A 178 -18.10 -9.89 2.63
N LEU A 179 -18.63 -9.54 1.45
CA LEU A 179 -18.67 -10.45 0.30
C LEU A 179 -17.27 -10.79 -0.21
N GLY A 180 -16.37 -9.80 -0.28
CA GLY A 180 -14.96 -10.02 -0.61
C GLY A 180 -14.29 -10.97 0.38
N TRP A 181 -14.55 -10.78 1.69
CA TRP A 181 -14.06 -11.66 2.74
C TRP A 181 -14.61 -13.08 2.64
N SER A 182 -15.91 -13.21 2.44
CA SER A 182 -16.58 -14.49 2.28
C SER A 182 -15.99 -15.27 1.12
N TYR A 183 -15.73 -14.62 -0.01
CA TYR A 183 -15.09 -15.24 -1.16
C TYR A 183 -13.72 -15.82 -0.83
N PHE A 184 -12.82 -15.05 -0.21
CA PHE A 184 -11.47 -15.54 0.09
C PHE A 184 -11.41 -16.55 1.24
N SER A 185 -12.37 -16.51 2.17
CA SER A 185 -12.47 -17.50 3.25
C SER A 185 -13.02 -18.84 2.76
N THR A 186 -13.86 -18.84 1.73
CA THR A 186 -14.36 -20.07 1.09
C THR A 186 -13.39 -20.61 0.03
N ASN A 187 -12.68 -19.73 -0.68
CA ASN A 187 -11.77 -20.12 -1.76
C ASN A 187 -10.30 -20.08 -1.35
N ILE A 188 -9.99 -20.85 -0.31
CA ILE A 188 -8.69 -20.85 0.35
C ILE A 188 -7.52 -21.23 -0.60
N ALA A 189 -7.76 -22.04 -1.61
CA ALA A 189 -6.73 -22.53 -2.52
C ALA A 189 -6.33 -21.55 -3.65
N ILE A 190 -6.98 -20.38 -3.76
CA ILE A 190 -6.70 -19.43 -4.85
C ILE A 190 -5.26 -18.92 -4.76
N LYS A 191 -4.53 -19.05 -5.86
CA LYS A 191 -3.21 -18.42 -6.05
C LYS A 191 -3.39 -17.06 -6.71
N LEU A 192 -2.84 -16.04 -6.07
CA LEU A 192 -2.94 -14.67 -6.55
C LEU A 192 -1.70 -14.28 -7.34
N ASN A 193 -1.88 -13.57 -8.45
CA ASN A 193 -0.75 -12.97 -9.15
C ASN A 193 -0.24 -11.69 -8.42
N ASN A 194 0.92 -11.19 -8.82
CA ASN A 194 1.55 -10.02 -8.16
C ASN A 194 0.66 -8.76 -8.20
N THR A 195 -0.08 -8.54 -9.28
CA THR A 195 -1.00 -7.39 -9.39
C THR A 195 -2.12 -7.49 -8.35
N GLN A 196 -2.73 -8.67 -8.22
CA GLN A 196 -3.79 -8.95 -7.26
C GLN A 196 -3.30 -8.86 -5.82
N GLN A 197 -2.10 -9.37 -5.53
CA GLN A 197 -1.48 -9.25 -4.22
C GLN A 197 -1.24 -7.78 -3.84
N ASN A 198 -0.73 -6.97 -4.77
CA ASN A 198 -0.56 -5.53 -4.55
C ASN A 198 -1.89 -4.81 -4.29
N GLN A 199 -2.94 -5.17 -5.02
CA GLN A 199 -4.27 -4.60 -4.81
C GLN A 199 -4.81 -4.96 -3.41
N LEU A 200 -4.62 -6.20 -2.96
CA LEU A 200 -4.99 -6.60 -1.59
C LEU A 200 -4.19 -5.85 -0.53
N VAL A 201 -2.88 -5.68 -0.71
CA VAL A 201 -2.05 -4.89 0.23
C VAL A 201 -2.53 -3.45 0.30
N ARG A 202 -2.83 -2.81 -0.84
CA ARG A 202 -3.40 -1.44 -0.85
C ARG A 202 -4.77 -1.38 -0.19
N ALA A 203 -5.62 -2.38 -0.43
CA ALA A 203 -6.93 -2.48 0.22
C ALA A 203 -6.75 -2.52 1.75
N TYR A 204 -5.81 -3.35 2.23
CA TYR A 204 -5.43 -3.43 3.64
C TYR A 204 -4.95 -2.08 4.20
N GLU A 205 -3.99 -1.43 3.53
CA GLU A 205 -3.39 -0.17 3.98
C GLU A 205 -4.39 0.98 4.02
N SER A 206 -5.33 1.02 3.06
CA SER A 206 -6.34 2.07 2.95
C SER A 206 -7.36 2.06 4.11
N LYS A 207 -7.52 0.92 4.78
CA LYS A 207 -8.54 0.70 5.81
C LYS A 207 -7.93 0.93 7.19
N ASN A 208 -8.01 2.17 7.67
CA ASN A 208 -7.62 2.56 9.02
C ASN A 208 -8.68 2.16 10.07
N THR A 209 -9.18 0.92 10.02
CA THR A 209 -10.34 0.49 10.81
C THR A 209 -9.94 -0.33 12.04
N LYS A 210 -10.60 -0.03 13.16
CA LYS A 210 -10.51 -0.73 14.47
C LYS A 210 -11.12 -2.14 14.46
N VAL A 211 -11.85 -2.48 13.40
CA VAL A 211 -12.33 -3.85 13.18
C VAL A 211 -11.10 -4.71 12.90
N ASN A 212 -11.18 -6.02 13.08
CA ASN A 212 -10.05 -6.95 12.92
C ASN A 212 -10.01 -7.65 11.53
N PRO A 213 -10.19 -6.97 10.36
CA PRO A 213 -10.07 -7.62 9.04
C PRO A 213 -8.60 -7.95 8.72
N LYS A 214 -7.66 -7.49 9.55
CA LYS A 214 -6.23 -7.60 9.30
C LYS A 214 -5.71 -9.04 9.26
N SER A 215 -6.39 -9.97 9.94
CA SER A 215 -5.96 -11.37 10.01
C SER A 215 -6.31 -12.17 8.76
N TYR A 216 -7.40 -11.84 8.08
CA TYR A 216 -7.79 -12.52 6.84
C TYR A 216 -6.89 -12.15 5.67
N PHE A 217 -6.51 -10.87 5.53
CA PHE A 217 -5.51 -10.43 4.57
C PHE A 217 -4.18 -11.17 4.73
N ALA A 218 -3.69 -11.26 5.97
CA ALA A 218 -2.47 -11.97 6.30
C ALA A 218 -2.58 -13.46 5.91
N ILE A 219 -3.70 -14.13 6.18
CA ILE A 219 -3.89 -15.54 5.82
C ILE A 219 -3.87 -15.77 4.29
N ILE A 220 -4.45 -14.84 3.52
CA ILE A 220 -4.46 -14.94 2.05
C ILE A 220 -3.05 -14.74 1.48
N LEU A 221 -2.36 -13.68 1.92
CA LEU A 221 -0.99 -13.38 1.48
C LEU A 221 0.01 -14.44 1.93
N GLN A 222 -0.22 -15.07 3.08
CA GLN A 222 0.66 -16.11 3.61
C GLN A 222 0.84 -17.27 2.62
N ARG A 223 -0.10 -17.52 1.71
CA ARG A 223 -0.06 -18.70 0.83
C ARG A 223 0.85 -18.54 -0.37
N THR A 224 1.23 -17.31 -0.71
CA THR A 224 1.98 -17.04 -1.93
C THR A 224 3.35 -16.48 -1.58
N LYS A 225 4.39 -17.28 -1.85
CA LYS A 225 5.77 -16.82 -1.73
C LYS A 225 6.03 -15.75 -2.80
N SER A 226 6.09 -14.49 -2.38
CA SER A 226 6.36 -13.35 -3.26
C SER A 226 7.12 -12.26 -2.52
N ASP A 227 7.78 -11.38 -3.27
CA ASP A 227 8.47 -10.22 -2.69
C ASP A 227 7.48 -9.27 -1.99
N ILE A 228 6.25 -9.17 -2.52
CA ILE A 228 5.17 -8.34 -1.98
C ILE A 228 4.74 -8.87 -0.62
N ALA A 229 4.41 -10.16 -0.52
CA ALA A 229 4.03 -10.79 0.73
C ALA A 229 5.18 -10.73 1.75
N THR A 230 6.43 -10.96 1.30
CA THR A 230 7.62 -10.87 2.14
C THR A 230 7.79 -9.48 2.75
N LYS A 231 7.69 -8.42 1.92
CA LYS A 231 7.78 -7.04 2.39
C LYS A 231 6.67 -6.70 3.38
N PHE A 232 5.43 -7.09 3.07
CA PHE A 232 4.28 -6.90 3.95
C PHE A 232 4.50 -7.56 5.31
N PHE A 233 4.90 -8.84 5.36
CA PHE A 233 5.11 -9.52 6.64
C PHE A 233 6.33 -9.03 7.42
N LYS A 234 7.36 -8.52 6.75
CA LYS A 234 8.47 -7.82 7.42
C LYS A 234 7.95 -6.58 8.15
N GLU A 235 7.10 -5.78 7.50
CA GLU A 235 6.47 -4.61 8.12
C GLU A 235 5.57 -4.99 9.28
N VAL A 236 4.82 -6.10 9.15
CA VAL A 236 3.99 -6.64 10.24
C VAL A 236 4.82 -6.99 11.48
N LEU A 237 5.99 -7.61 11.30
CA LEU A 237 6.87 -7.95 12.43
C LEU A 237 7.69 -6.75 12.94
N SER A 238 7.88 -5.71 12.14
CA SER A 238 8.70 -4.55 12.52
C SER A 238 7.93 -3.47 13.29
N THR A 239 6.60 -3.56 13.35
CA THR A 239 5.76 -2.52 13.97
C THR A 239 4.95 -3.08 15.14
N GLU A 240 5.00 -2.39 16.28
CA GLU A 240 4.30 -2.79 17.52
C GLU A 240 2.78 -2.58 17.46
N THR A 241 2.29 -2.00 16.37
CA THR A 241 0.88 -1.62 16.18
C THR A 241 -0.01 -2.77 15.71
N TYR A 242 0.55 -3.93 15.37
CA TYR A 242 -0.23 -5.08 14.89
C TYR A 242 -0.69 -6.02 16.00
N SER A 243 -1.84 -6.67 15.76
CA SER A 243 -2.38 -7.64 16.70
C SER A 243 -1.48 -8.88 16.80
N LYS A 244 -1.54 -9.56 17.95
CA LYS A 244 -0.85 -10.86 18.16
C LYS A 244 -1.18 -11.88 17.06
N GLN A 245 -2.42 -11.86 16.55
CA GLN A 245 -2.85 -12.74 15.47
C GLN A 245 -2.09 -12.49 14.17
N ASN A 246 -1.92 -11.23 13.75
CA ASN A 246 -1.17 -10.91 12.53
C ASN A 246 0.31 -11.25 12.67
N THR A 247 0.86 -11.02 13.85
CA THR A 247 2.24 -11.40 14.20
C THR A 247 2.44 -12.91 14.03
N ASN A 248 1.53 -13.72 14.56
CA ASN A 248 1.57 -15.18 14.40
C ASN A 248 1.48 -15.62 12.94
N VAL A 249 0.62 -14.97 12.13
CA VAL A 249 0.51 -15.26 10.70
C VAL A 249 1.79 -14.88 9.95
N ALA A 250 2.38 -13.73 10.26
CA ALA A 250 3.64 -13.28 9.67
C ALA A 250 4.81 -14.22 10.01
N ILE A 251 4.93 -14.65 11.27
CA ILE A 251 5.90 -15.68 11.69
C ILE A 251 5.67 -16.96 10.89
N SER A 252 4.42 -17.44 10.85
CA SER A 252 4.06 -18.67 10.14
C SER A 252 4.37 -18.60 8.64
N TYR A 253 4.27 -17.41 8.02
CA TYR A 253 4.66 -17.19 6.63
C TYR A 253 6.16 -17.49 6.41
N PHE A 254 7.04 -16.86 7.19
CA PHE A 254 8.50 -17.04 7.02
C PHE A 254 8.93 -18.49 7.28
N ILE A 255 8.35 -19.12 8.30
CA ILE A 255 8.60 -20.52 8.64
C ILE A 255 8.14 -21.45 7.51
N ALA A 256 6.89 -21.33 7.08
CA ALA A 256 6.30 -22.24 6.09
C ALA A 256 6.98 -22.14 4.71
N HIS A 257 7.41 -20.94 4.31
CA HIS A 257 8.13 -20.74 3.05
C HIS A 257 9.63 -20.93 3.15
N ASN A 258 10.14 -21.15 4.36
CA ASN A 258 11.55 -21.36 4.64
C ASN A 258 12.44 -20.24 4.05
N ILE A 259 12.09 -18.97 4.30
CA ILE A 259 12.79 -17.79 3.77
C ILE A 259 13.13 -16.79 4.88
N GLU A 260 14.08 -15.90 4.60
CA GLU A 260 14.41 -14.74 5.46
C GLU A 260 14.77 -15.16 6.91
N HIS A 261 15.56 -16.23 7.02
CA HIS A 261 15.91 -16.84 8.32
C HIS A 261 16.58 -15.86 9.27
N GLU A 262 17.52 -15.07 8.76
CA GLU A 262 18.25 -14.05 9.53
C GLU A 262 17.31 -12.98 10.07
N PHE A 263 16.36 -12.49 9.25
CA PHE A 263 15.36 -11.52 9.70
C PHE A 263 14.50 -12.09 10.83
N LEU A 264 14.01 -13.32 10.67
CA LEU A 264 13.19 -13.95 11.70
C LEU A 264 14.01 -14.30 12.96
N GLU A 265 15.29 -14.66 12.83
CA GLU A 265 16.22 -14.83 13.96
C GLU A 265 16.36 -13.53 14.76
N GLN A 266 16.64 -12.40 14.09
CA GLN A 266 16.76 -11.10 14.75
C GLN A 266 15.47 -10.71 15.47
N TYR A 267 14.31 -10.99 14.86
CA TYR A 267 13.01 -10.79 15.48
C TYR A 267 12.84 -11.65 16.75
N ILE A 268 13.18 -12.94 16.69
CA ILE A 268 13.10 -13.85 17.84
C ILE A 268 14.02 -13.37 18.97
N ILE A 269 15.26 -13.00 18.65
CA ILE A 269 16.22 -12.46 19.63
C ILE A 269 15.64 -11.24 20.33
N LYS A 270 15.10 -10.27 19.57
CA LYS A 270 14.46 -9.09 20.14
C LYS A 270 13.32 -9.47 21.10
N GLN A 271 12.43 -10.38 20.70
CA GLN A 271 11.33 -10.83 21.55
C GLN A 271 11.81 -11.56 22.82
N MET A 272 12.92 -12.29 22.74
CA MET A 272 13.54 -12.91 23.91
C MET A 272 14.15 -11.89 24.86
N GLU A 273 14.76 -10.82 24.34
CA GLU A 273 15.36 -9.75 25.14
C GLU A 273 14.31 -8.89 25.87
N GLU A 274 13.11 -8.76 25.29
CA GLU A 274 11.98 -8.02 25.87
C GLU A 274 11.14 -8.86 26.84
N SER A 275 11.34 -10.18 26.88
CA SER A 275 10.54 -11.11 27.68
C SER A 275 11.19 -11.44 29.03
N ASN A 276 10.36 -11.58 30.07
CA ASN A 276 10.80 -12.13 31.36
C ASN A 276 11.07 -13.64 31.32
N SER A 277 10.63 -14.33 30.26
CA SER A 277 10.81 -15.76 30.03
C SER A 277 11.33 -16.02 28.61
N PRO A 278 12.62 -15.76 28.34
CA PRO A 278 13.18 -15.96 26.99
C PRO A 278 13.11 -17.42 26.52
N GLN A 279 13.17 -18.39 27.44
CA GLN A 279 13.02 -19.82 27.15
C GLN A 279 11.65 -20.14 26.55
N ASP A 280 10.59 -19.58 27.13
CA ASP A 280 9.21 -19.81 26.67
C ASP A 280 9.03 -19.26 25.25
N ILE A 281 9.62 -18.10 24.95
CA ILE A 281 9.61 -17.52 23.59
C ILE A 281 10.31 -18.46 22.62
N TYR A 282 11.54 -18.88 22.92
CA TYR A 282 12.29 -19.78 22.04
C TYR A 282 11.54 -21.09 21.78
N TYR A 283 11.05 -21.75 22.84
CA TYR A 283 10.31 -23.01 22.68
C TYR A 283 8.98 -22.82 21.95
N MET A 284 8.31 -21.69 22.12
CA MET A 284 7.12 -21.36 21.33
C MET A 284 7.44 -21.29 19.83
N PHE A 285 8.56 -20.68 19.43
CA PHE A 285 8.98 -20.63 18.02
C PHE A 285 9.37 -22.01 17.47
N VAL A 286 10.14 -22.79 18.24
CA VAL A 286 10.50 -24.17 17.87
C VAL A 286 9.26 -25.05 17.72
N PHE A 287 8.33 -24.99 18.69
CA PHE A 287 7.09 -25.76 18.64
C PHE A 287 6.17 -25.30 17.49
N SER A 288 6.12 -23.99 17.21
CA SER A 288 5.34 -23.49 16.07
C SER A 288 5.95 -23.92 14.75
N SER A 289 7.28 -24.04 14.67
CA SER A 289 7.95 -24.44 13.43
C SER A 289 7.84 -25.93 13.11
N THR A 290 7.71 -26.81 14.12
CA THR A 290 7.65 -28.28 13.89
C THR A 290 6.51 -28.69 12.97
N TRP A 291 5.39 -27.97 13.02
CA TRP A 291 4.20 -28.26 12.22
C TRP A 291 4.21 -27.59 10.85
N LEU A 292 5.14 -26.66 10.60
CA LEU A 292 5.17 -25.83 9.40
C LEU A 292 6.37 -26.13 8.50
N SER A 293 7.54 -26.40 9.09
CA SER A 293 8.78 -26.63 8.34
C SER A 293 9.82 -27.35 9.20
N GLU A 294 10.11 -28.61 8.86
CA GLU A 294 11.20 -29.38 9.49
C GLU A 294 12.55 -28.69 9.31
N ASN A 295 12.80 -28.12 8.12
CA ASN A 295 14.04 -27.40 7.80
C ASN A 295 14.22 -26.17 8.72
N TYR A 296 13.17 -25.39 8.92
CA TYR A 296 13.25 -24.21 9.78
C TYR A 296 13.37 -24.61 11.26
N THR A 297 12.70 -25.68 11.68
CA THR A 297 12.86 -26.25 13.02
C THR A 297 14.30 -26.67 13.28
N ALA A 298 14.90 -27.40 12.34
CA ALA A 298 16.30 -27.80 12.42
C ALA A 298 17.23 -26.58 12.47
N TYR A 299 16.93 -25.52 11.70
CA TYR A 299 17.66 -24.26 11.78
C TYR A 299 17.60 -23.65 13.19
N LEU A 300 16.41 -23.49 13.79
CA LEU A 300 16.26 -22.93 15.14
C LEU A 300 16.99 -23.74 16.23
N LEU A 301 16.95 -25.07 16.13
CA LEU A 301 17.61 -25.97 17.07
C LEU A 301 19.15 -25.92 16.96
N ASN A 302 19.68 -25.73 15.75
CA ASN A 302 21.11 -25.66 15.49
C ASN A 302 21.68 -24.23 15.51
N ASN A 303 20.83 -23.21 15.69
CA ASN A 303 21.26 -21.82 15.72
C ASN A 303 21.96 -21.50 17.06
N ARG A 304 23.29 -21.42 17.01
CA ARG A 304 24.12 -21.18 18.20
C ARG A 304 23.80 -19.86 18.92
N ASN A 305 23.40 -18.81 18.19
CA ASN A 305 23.10 -17.53 18.80
C ASN A 305 21.84 -17.62 19.66
N LEU A 306 20.78 -18.23 19.13
CA LEU A 306 19.52 -18.46 19.85
C LEU A 306 19.74 -19.39 21.05
N VAL A 307 20.44 -20.50 20.86
CA VAL A 307 20.72 -21.47 21.95
C VAL A 307 21.53 -20.81 23.08
N ARG A 308 22.57 -20.02 22.75
CA ARG A 308 23.36 -19.31 23.76
C ARG A 308 22.52 -18.34 24.60
N LYS A 309 21.59 -17.61 23.97
CA LYS A 309 20.70 -16.68 24.69
C LYS A 309 19.81 -17.39 25.72
N ILE A 310 19.40 -18.64 25.44
CA ILE A 310 18.61 -19.48 26.35
C ILE A 310 19.47 -20.05 27.47
N TYR A 311 20.68 -20.48 27.13
CA TYR A 311 21.57 -21.19 28.02
C TYR A 311 22.86 -20.39 28.24
N ASN A 312 22.75 -19.15 28.72
CA ASN A 312 23.89 -18.25 29.00
C ASN A 312 24.98 -18.86 29.91
N ASN A 313 24.78 -20.07 30.44
CA ASN A 313 25.73 -20.84 31.25
C ASN A 313 26.42 -22.00 30.49
N LEU A 314 26.15 -22.26 29.20
CA LEU A 314 26.76 -23.38 28.46
C LEU A 314 28.21 -23.12 28.00
N ASP A 315 28.69 -21.87 27.98
CA ASP A 315 30.10 -21.56 27.67
C ASP A 315 31.02 -21.67 28.93
N LYS A 316 30.61 -22.40 29.97
CA LYS A 316 31.44 -22.64 31.18
C LYS A 316 32.17 -23.98 31.24
N ASP A 317 32.00 -24.88 30.26
CA ASP A 317 32.74 -26.14 30.18
C ASP A 317 33.26 -26.44 28.76
#